data_AF-A0A2M8GD67-F1
#
_entry.id   AF-A0A2M8GD67-F1
#
_cell.length_a   1.000
_cell.length_b   1.000
_cell.length_c   1.000
_cell.angle_alpha   90.00
_cell.angle_beta   90.00
_cell.angle_gamma   90.00
#
_symmetry.space_group_name_H-M   'P 1'
#
loop_
_entity.id
_entity.type
_entity.pdbx_description
1 polymer ?
#
loop_
_entity_poly.entity_id
_entity_poly.type
_entity_poly.pdbx_seq_one_letter_code
_entity_poly.pdbx_strand_id
1 'polypeptide(L)'
;MKNTLIIPDSDMKRALAARKQSRLTWTTNHSASHYGLGVMLYSTGDILDGFNFRGLRDTLGAYIETTDPNKVCGALGIPAGEEGIVKV
;
A
#
# COMPACT_ATOMS: atom_id res chain seq x y z
N MET A 1 -32.73 -15.17 11.85
CA MET A 1 -31.93 -15.91 10.84
C MET A 1 -30.58 -15.22 10.70
N LYS A 2 -29.47 -15.97 10.68
CA LYS A 2 -28.12 -15.41 10.46
C LYS A 2 -27.73 -15.66 9.00
N ASN A 3 -27.34 -14.61 8.30
CA ASN A 3 -26.77 -14.71 6.96
C ASN A 3 -25.27 -14.45 7.06
N THR A 4 -24.47 -15.38 6.55
CA THR A 4 -23.02 -15.24 6.47
C THR A 4 -22.63 -14.94 5.04
N LEU A 5 -22.03 -13.76 4.81
CA LEU A 5 -21.43 -13.41 3.52
C LEU A 5 -20.01 -13.97 3.48
N ILE A 6 -19.78 -14.96 2.63
CA ILE A 6 -18.45 -15.49 2.33
C ILE A 6 -18.05 -14.92 0.97
N ILE A 7 -17.10 -13.99 0.95
CA ILE A 7 -16.48 -13.53 -0.29
C ILE A 7 -15.32 -14.49 -0.58
N PRO A 8 -15.42 -15.36 -1.60
CA PRO A 8 -14.33 -16.28 -1.92
C PRO A 8 -13.10 -15.48 -2.36
N ASP A 9 -11.97 -15.81 -1.74
CA ASP A 9 -10.62 -15.24 -1.87
C ASP A 9 -10.06 -15.18 -3.32
N SER A 10 -10.80 -15.64 -4.33
CA SER A 10 -10.42 -15.61 -5.75
C SER A 10 -10.31 -14.20 -6.33
N ASP A 11 -11.15 -13.27 -5.89
CA ASP A 11 -11.10 -11.89 -6.39
C ASP A 11 -9.93 -11.11 -5.78
N MET A 12 -9.62 -11.39 -4.52
CA MET A 12 -8.45 -10.83 -3.84
C MET A 12 -7.15 -11.38 -4.43
N LYS A 13 -7.07 -12.69 -4.71
CA LYS A 13 -5.94 -13.31 -5.41
C LYS A 13 -5.76 -12.76 -6.82
N ARG A 14 -6.84 -12.48 -7.57
CA ARG A 14 -6.78 -11.83 -8.89
C ARG A 14 -6.34 -10.38 -8.80
N ALA A 15 -6.87 -9.62 -7.84
CA ALA A 15 -6.45 -8.24 -7.58
C ALA A 15 -4.97 -8.17 -7.17
N LEU A 16 -4.49 -9.14 -6.40
CA LEU A 16 -3.07 -9.26 -6.06
C LEU A 16 -2.21 -9.67 -7.25
N ALA A 17 -2.64 -10.63 -8.06
CA ALA A 17 -1.92 -11.02 -9.26
C ALA A 17 -1.79 -9.85 -10.25
N ALA A 18 -2.83 -9.00 -10.36
CA ALA A 18 -2.77 -7.75 -11.11
C ALA A 18 -1.84 -6.71 -10.46
N ARG A 19 -1.67 -6.75 -9.13
CA ARG A 19 -0.78 -5.86 -8.35
C ARG A 19 0.63 -6.40 -8.11
N LYS A 20 0.92 -7.61 -8.59
CA LYS A 20 2.12 -8.38 -8.24
C LYS A 20 3.44 -7.67 -8.59
N GLN A 21 3.38 -6.67 -9.48
CA GLN A 21 4.46 -5.74 -9.81
C GLN A 21 3.91 -4.35 -10.15
N SER A 22 3.05 -3.80 -9.29
CA SER A 22 2.59 -2.42 -9.51
C SER A 22 3.75 -1.45 -9.29
N ARG A 23 4.16 -0.78 -10.37
CA ARG A 23 5.04 0.38 -10.25
C ARG A 23 4.26 1.51 -9.59
N LEU A 24 4.64 1.82 -8.35
CA LEU A 24 4.13 2.97 -7.62
C LEU A 24 4.93 4.22 -8.02
N THR A 25 4.22 5.33 -8.20
CA THR A 25 4.86 6.62 -8.45
C THR A 25 4.69 7.49 -7.21
N TRP A 26 5.81 7.90 -6.61
CA TRP A 26 5.79 8.91 -5.56
C TRP A 26 5.70 10.31 -6.21
N THR A 27 4.80 11.16 -5.72
CA THR A 27 4.65 12.53 -6.20
C THR A 27 4.19 13.48 -5.11
N THR A 28 4.70 14.71 -5.12
CA THR A 28 4.19 15.83 -4.31
C THR A 28 3.18 16.69 -5.07
N ASN A 29 3.03 16.47 -6.39
CA ASN A 29 2.06 17.16 -7.24
C ASN A 29 0.71 16.45 -7.24
N HIS A 30 0.12 16.32 -6.05
CA HIS A 30 -1.21 15.75 -5.84
C HIS A 30 -1.90 16.51 -4.71
N SER A 31 -3.21 16.75 -4.81
CA SER A 31 -3.94 17.55 -3.81
C SER A 31 -3.91 16.96 -2.41
N ALA A 32 -3.82 15.63 -2.30
CA ALA A 32 -3.67 14.91 -1.04
C ALA A 32 -2.23 14.92 -0.47
N SER A 33 -1.24 15.42 -1.22
CA SER A 33 0.12 15.59 -0.69
C SER A 33 0.13 16.76 0.28
N HIS A 34 0.69 16.54 1.48
CA HIS A 34 0.86 17.58 2.48
C HIS A 34 2.29 17.63 3.01
N TYR A 35 2.74 18.81 3.45
CA TYR A 35 4.05 19.05 4.08
C TYR A 35 5.25 18.38 3.38
N GLY A 36 5.21 18.21 2.05
CA GLY A 36 6.29 17.59 1.27
C GLY A 36 6.41 16.06 1.40
N LEU A 37 5.50 15.39 2.09
CA LEU A 37 5.52 13.92 2.25
C LEU A 37 5.17 13.17 0.96
N GLY A 38 4.41 13.80 0.07
CA GLY A 38 3.95 13.20 -1.18
C GLY A 38 2.92 12.08 -0.97
N VAL A 39 2.50 11.48 -2.08
CA VAL A 39 1.62 10.29 -2.11
C VAL A 39 2.21 9.24 -3.03
N MET A 40 1.88 7.96 -2.80
CA MET A 40 2.18 6.88 -3.73
C MET A 40 0.95 6.55 -4.57
N LEU A 41 1.11 6.63 -5.89
CA LEU A 41 0.04 6.36 -6.84
C LEU A 41 0.27 5.04 -7.57
N TYR A 42 -0.79 4.24 -7.70
CA TYR A 42 -0.89 3.20 -8.71
C TYR A 42 -0.93 3.81 -10.12
N SER A 43 -0.68 2.99 -11.14
CA SER A 43 -0.81 3.42 -12.55
C SER A 43 -2.23 3.87 -12.92
N THR A 44 -3.24 3.44 -12.17
CA THR A 44 -4.63 3.89 -12.28
C THR A 44 -4.86 5.31 -11.76
N GLY A 45 -3.92 5.86 -10.99
CA GLY A 45 -4.06 7.13 -10.28
C GLY A 45 -4.60 6.98 -8.85
N ASP A 46 -4.92 5.77 -8.41
CA ASP A 46 -5.36 5.51 -7.03
C ASP A 46 -4.20 5.69 -6.04
N ILE A 47 -4.49 6.29 -4.88
CA ILE A 47 -3.52 6.44 -3.80
C ILE A 47 -3.39 5.12 -3.03
N LEU A 48 -2.15 4.68 -2.81
CA LEU A 48 -1.84 3.67 -1.81
C LEU A 48 -1.59 4.36 -0.46
N ASP A 49 -2.51 4.16 0.48
CA ASP A 49 -2.35 4.56 1.88
C ASP A 49 -1.88 3.39 2.76
N GLY A 50 -1.52 3.69 4.00
CA GLY A 50 -1.03 2.70 4.96
C GLY A 50 -2.08 1.68 5.40
N PHE A 51 -3.37 2.02 5.42
CA PHE A 51 -4.43 1.07 5.77
C PHE A 51 -4.55 -0.02 4.70
N ASN A 52 -4.63 0.40 3.43
CA ASN A 52 -4.65 -0.47 2.28
C ASN A 52 -3.37 -1.31 2.18
N PHE A 53 -2.20 -0.70 2.42
CA PHE A 53 -0.93 -1.43 2.42
C PHE A 53 -0.87 -2.51 3.52
N ARG A 54 -1.27 -2.20 4.76
CA ARG A 54 -1.34 -3.20 5.84
C ARG A 54 -2.28 -4.35 5.49
N GLY A 55 -3.44 -4.03 4.91
CA GLY A 55 -4.35 -5.05 4.40
C GLY A 55 -3.65 -6.00 3.43
N LEU A 56 -2.95 -5.46 2.43
CA LEU A 56 -2.18 -6.24 1.46
C LEU A 56 -1.04 -7.04 2.11
N ARG A 57 -0.32 -6.45 3.07
CA ARG A 57 0.75 -7.13 3.83
C ARG A 57 0.19 -8.32 4.61
N ASP A 58 -0.83 -8.09 5.43
CA ASP A 58 -1.32 -9.07 6.40
C ASP A 58 -2.10 -10.20 5.73
N THR A 59 -2.80 -9.92 4.63
CA THR A 59 -3.60 -10.92 3.93
C THR A 59 -2.82 -11.67 2.85
N LEU A 60 -1.80 -11.04 2.26
CA LEU A 60 -1.17 -11.53 1.03
C LEU A 60 0.36 -11.53 1.05
N GLY A 61 0.99 -11.08 2.13
CA GLY A 61 2.45 -11.01 2.24
C GLY A 61 3.08 -9.96 1.31
N ALA A 62 2.35 -8.91 0.95
CA ALA A 62 2.90 -7.83 0.14
C ALA A 62 4.06 -7.11 0.87
N TYR A 63 5.06 -6.69 0.10
CA TYR A 63 6.20 -5.90 0.58
C TYR A 63 6.53 -4.79 -0.43
N ILE A 64 7.21 -3.74 0.04
CA ILE A 64 7.71 -2.64 -0.80
C ILE A 64 9.23 -2.62 -0.68
N GLU A 65 9.91 -2.73 -1.81
CA GLU A 65 11.34 -2.44 -1.92
C GLU A 65 11.53 -0.96 -2.24
N THR A 66 12.39 -0.29 -1.48
CA THR A 66 12.65 1.14 -1.65
C THR A 66 14.06 1.50 -1.20
N THR A 67 14.66 2.50 -1.86
CA THR A 67 15.91 3.11 -1.43
C THR A 67 15.71 4.23 -0.40
N ASP A 68 14.46 4.66 -0.19
CA ASP A 68 14.09 5.72 0.76
C ASP A 68 12.88 5.29 1.60
N PRO A 69 13.11 4.58 2.72
CA PRO A 69 12.03 4.11 3.58
C PRO A 69 11.28 5.25 4.26
N ASN A 70 11.92 6.40 4.50
CA ASN A 70 11.26 7.56 5.13
C ASN A 70 10.20 8.15 4.21
N LYS A 71 10.48 8.26 2.89
CA LYS A 71 9.47 8.69 1.90
C LYS A 71 8.30 7.72 1.82
N VAL A 72 8.57 6.42 1.81
CA VAL A 72 7.50 5.40 1.77
C VAL A 72 6.64 5.46 3.03
N CYS A 73 7.27 5.51 4.20
CA CYS A 73 6.56 5.64 5.48
C CYS A 73 5.72 6.92 5.54
N GLY A 74 6.27 8.06 5.11
CA GLY A 74 5.56 9.33 5.04
C GLY A 74 4.36 9.29 4.10
N ALA A 75 4.53 8.74 2.90
CA ALA A 75 3.45 8.61 1.92
C ALA A 75 2.34 7.64 2.35
N LEU A 76 2.69 6.60 3.13
CA LEU A 76 1.72 5.67 3.70
C LEU A 76 1.07 6.17 5.01
N GLY A 77 1.61 7.22 5.63
CA GLY A 77 1.24 7.60 6.99
C GLY A 77 1.59 6.53 8.03
N ILE A 78 2.65 5.75 7.78
CA ILE A 78 3.13 4.69 8.67
C ILE A 78 4.34 5.22 9.47
N PRO A 79 4.44 4.95 10.78
CA PRO A 79 5.63 5.31 11.55
C PRO A 79 6.86 4.58 11.03
N ALA A 80 7.97 5.30 10.83
CA ALA A 80 9.23 4.72 10.32
C ALA A 80 9.89 3.68 11.26
N GLY A 81 9.35 3.49 12.47
CA GLY A 81 9.76 2.47 13.43
C GLY A 81 8.72 1.36 13.64
N GLU A 82 7.72 1.24 12.76
CA GLU A 82 6.75 0.15 12.83
C GLU A 82 7.41 -1.22 12.65
N GLU A 83 6.94 -2.19 13.44
CA GLU A 83 7.37 -3.59 13.34
C GLU A 83 7.11 -4.14 11.93
N GLY A 84 8.14 -4.75 11.33
CA GLY A 84 8.12 -5.23 9.94
C GLY A 84 8.88 -4.36 8.94
N ILE A 85 9.39 -3.20 9.34
CA ILE A 85 10.35 -2.43 8.52
C ILE A 85 11.74 -3.07 8.64
N VAL A 86 12.11 -3.86 7.64
CA VAL A 86 13.46 -4.45 7.52
C VAL A 86 14.33 -3.52 6.69
N LYS A 87 15.33 -2.90 7.33
CA LYS A 87 16.40 -2.17 6.64
C LYS A 87 17.51 -3.18 6.32
N VAL A 88 17.57 -3.65 5.08
CA VAL A 88 18.65 -4.50 4.55
C VAL A 88 19.74 -3.66 3.92
#